data_AF-A0A0D0DR07-F1
#
_entry.id   AF-A0A0D0DR07-F1
#
_cell.length_a   1.000
_cell.length_b   1.000
_cell.length_c   1.000
_cell.angle_alpha   90.00
_cell.angle_beta   90.00
_cell.angle_gamma   90.00
#
_symmetry.space_group_name_H-M   'P 1'
#
loop_
_entity.id
_entity.type
_entity.pdbx_description
1 polymer ?
#
loop_
_entity_poly.entity_id
_entity_poly.type
_entity_poly.pdbx_seq_one_letter_code
_entity_poly.pdbx_strand_id
1 'polypeptide(L)'
;MPPHLSSDLQHRVVTWRYEGRKSIAEIAELAGCSEHTVFKILCLHHDFGHVNNPFACCRGCPCSLDQHDLMYIQSILNANPSLYLDEIQEQLLTTWGIEVSIATLSHTI
;
A
#
# COMPACT_ATOMS: atom_id res chain seq x y z
N MET A 1 -12.24 6.90 5.56
CA MET A 1 -12.28 5.49 5.12
C MET A 1 -12.88 4.67 6.26
N PRO A 2 -13.80 3.72 6.02
CA PRO A 2 -14.33 2.90 7.09
C PRO A 2 -13.16 2.14 7.75
N PRO A 3 -13.14 2.05 9.08
CA PRO A 3 -12.00 1.49 9.81
C PRO A 3 -11.72 0.08 9.30
N HIS A 4 -10.47 -0.15 8.91
CA HIS A 4 -9.99 -1.48 8.59
C HIS A 4 -10.11 -2.31 9.87
N LEU A 5 -11.10 -3.20 9.90
CA LEU A 5 -11.19 -4.23 10.92
C LEU A 5 -9.81 -4.89 11.04
N SER A 6 -9.26 -4.96 12.26
CA SER A 6 -7.89 -5.46 12.47
C SER A 6 -7.71 -6.80 11.77
N SER A 7 -6.57 -7.00 11.09
CA SER A 7 -6.25 -8.24 10.37
C SER A 7 -6.45 -9.47 11.25
N ASP A 8 -6.11 -9.38 12.54
CA ASP A 8 -6.30 -10.43 13.55
C ASP A 8 -7.76 -10.82 13.76
N LEU A 9 -8.67 -9.85 13.69
CA LEU A 9 -10.09 -10.06 13.90
C LEU A 9 -10.71 -10.70 12.66
N GLN A 10 -10.29 -10.27 11.48
CA GLN A 10 -10.71 -10.89 10.24
C GLN A 10 -10.21 -12.35 10.09
N HIS A 11 -9.00 -12.68 10.58
CA HIS A 11 -8.53 -14.07 10.64
C HIS A 11 -9.37 -14.91 11.62
N ARG A 12 -9.74 -14.35 12.78
CA ARG A 12 -10.64 -15.03 13.73
C ARG A 12 -12.02 -15.32 13.14
N VAL A 13 -12.57 -14.42 12.34
CA VAL A 13 -13.82 -14.62 11.59
C VAL A 13 -13.73 -15.85 10.68
N VAL A 14 -12.62 -16.02 9.98
CA VAL A 14 -12.33 -17.18 9.13
C VAL A 14 -12.25 -18.45 9.99
N THR A 15 -11.47 -18.45 11.07
CA THR A 15 -11.35 -19.58 12.00
C THR A 15 -12.71 -20.02 12.56
N TRP A 16 -13.55 -19.07 13.01
CA TRP A 16 -14.89 -19.37 13.53
C TRP A 16 -15.82 -19.99 12.49
N ARG A 17 -15.63 -19.68 11.20
CA ARG A 17 -16.43 -20.24 10.12
C ARG A 17 -15.99 -21.66 9.75
N TYR A 18 -14.68 -21.88 9.59
CA TYR A 18 -14.14 -23.18 9.14
C TYR A 18 -14.03 -24.20 10.27
N GLU A 19 -13.54 -23.82 11.45
CA GLU A 19 -13.39 -24.71 12.60
C GLU A 19 -14.64 -24.74 13.47
N GLY A 20 -15.23 -23.56 13.71
CA GLY A 20 -16.37 -23.41 14.61
C GLY A 20 -17.74 -23.71 13.99
N ARG A 21 -17.84 -23.81 12.65
CA ARG A 21 -19.11 -23.94 11.87
C ARG A 21 -20.23 -22.99 12.34
N LYS A 22 -19.87 -21.83 12.88
CA LYS A 22 -20.84 -20.85 13.40
C LYS A 22 -21.60 -20.18 12.27
N SER A 23 -22.83 -19.74 12.57
CA SER A 23 -23.63 -18.97 11.61
C SER A 23 -23.03 -17.58 11.39
N ILE A 24 -23.33 -16.95 10.24
CA ILE A 24 -22.81 -15.62 9.89
C ILE A 24 -23.33 -14.56 10.88
N ALA A 25 -24.57 -14.69 11.32
CA ALA A 25 -25.18 -13.82 12.32
C ALA A 25 -24.46 -13.91 13.68
N GLU A 26 -24.15 -15.12 14.17
CA GLU A 26 -23.39 -15.28 15.42
C GLU A 26 -21.97 -14.73 15.30
N ILE A 27 -21.33 -14.87 14.14
CA ILE A 27 -19.99 -14.31 13.90
C ILE A 27 -20.05 -12.78 13.87
N ALA A 28 -21.09 -12.20 13.29
CA ALA A 28 -21.31 -10.76 13.26
C ALA A 28 -21.47 -10.19 14.68
N GLU A 29 -22.29 -10.83 15.52
CA GLU A 29 -22.47 -10.47 16.93
C GLU A 29 -21.17 -10.61 17.73
N LEU A 30 -20.43 -11.73 17.56
CA LEU A 30 -19.16 -11.96 18.24
C LEU A 30 -18.06 -10.98 17.82
N ALA A 31 -18.05 -10.57 16.55
CA ALA A 31 -17.10 -9.61 16.00
C ALA A 31 -17.52 -8.15 16.25
N GLY A 32 -18.75 -7.89 16.70
CA GLY A 32 -19.33 -6.55 16.77
C GLY A 32 -19.40 -5.85 15.41
N CYS A 33 -19.54 -6.62 14.33
CA CYS A 33 -19.48 -6.16 12.94
C CYS A 33 -20.78 -6.46 12.21
N SER A 34 -21.05 -5.76 11.10
CA SER A 34 -22.19 -6.09 10.24
C SER A 34 -22.00 -7.43 9.53
N GLU A 35 -23.10 -8.16 9.31
CA GLU A 35 -23.10 -9.43 8.55
C GLU A 35 -22.49 -9.25 7.15
N HIS A 36 -22.73 -8.09 6.53
CA HIS A 36 -22.14 -7.73 5.23
C HIS A 36 -20.61 -7.71 5.27
N THR A 37 -20.01 -7.27 6.39
CA THR A 37 -18.56 -7.26 6.56
C THR A 37 -18.01 -8.68 6.67
N VAL A 38 -18.69 -9.54 7.43
CA VAL A 38 -18.36 -10.96 7.53
C VAL A 38 -18.44 -11.63 6.16
N PHE A 39 -19.49 -11.37 5.40
CA PHE A 39 -19.64 -11.92 4.04
C PHE A 39 -18.51 -11.48 3.12
N LYS A 40 -18.16 -10.18 3.14
CA LYS A 40 -17.06 -9.65 2.33
C LYS A 40 -15.71 -10.30 2.68
N ILE A 41 -15.43 -10.51 3.97
CA ILE A 41 -14.21 -11.18 4.43
C ILE A 41 -14.17 -12.62 3.94
N LEU A 42 -15.28 -13.35 4.05
CA LEU A 42 -15.37 -14.74 3.60
C LEU A 42 -15.22 -14.86 2.08
N CYS A 43 -15.81 -13.95 1.31
CA CYS A 43 -15.61 -13.89 -0.15
C CYS A 43 -14.14 -13.64 -0.50
N LEU A 44 -13.50 -12.63 0.12
CA LEU A 44 -12.09 -12.34 -0.13
C LEU A 44 -11.18 -13.55 0.21
N HIS A 45 -11.46 -14.22 1.32
CA HIS A 45 -10.72 -15.43 1.70
C HIS A 45 -10.98 -16.59 0.74
N HIS A 46 -12.20 -16.73 0.21
CA HIS A 46 -12.51 -17.76 -0.78
C HIS A 46 -11.81 -17.51 -2.13
N ASP A 47 -11.81 -16.26 -2.60
CA ASP A 47 -11.28 -15.91 -3.92
C ASP A 47 -9.75 -15.79 -3.94
N PHE A 48 -9.14 -15.26 -2.88
CA PHE A 48 -7.70 -14.95 -2.82
C PHE A 48 -6.92 -15.80 -1.81
N GLY A 49 -7.59 -16.60 -0.98
CA GLY A 49 -6.96 -17.32 0.13
C GLY A 49 -6.40 -16.41 1.23
N HIS A 50 -6.61 -15.10 1.10
CA HIS A 50 -6.16 -14.08 2.02
C HIS A 50 -7.31 -13.17 2.39
N VAL A 51 -7.26 -12.73 3.64
CA VAL A 51 -8.25 -11.85 4.23
C VAL A 51 -8.10 -10.40 3.73
N ASN A 52 -6.87 -10.04 3.35
CA ASN A 52 -6.56 -8.82 2.62
C ASN A 52 -6.45 -9.12 1.13
N ASN A 53 -6.98 -8.23 0.29
CA ASN A 53 -6.82 -8.33 -1.15
C ASN A 53 -5.32 -8.11 -1.50
N PRO A 54 -4.59 -9.14 -1.96
CA PRO A 54 -3.18 -9.00 -2.31
C PRO A 54 -2.97 -8.13 -3.56
N PHE A 55 -4.01 -7.92 -4.36
CA PHE A 55 -4.03 -7.04 -5.53
C PHE A 55 -4.58 -5.65 -5.21
N ALA A 56 -4.85 -5.33 -3.94
CA ALA A 56 -5.08 -3.95 -3.55
C ALA A 56 -3.75 -3.20 -3.64
N CYS A 57 -3.37 -2.78 -4.85
CA CYS A 57 -2.23 -1.90 -5.06
C CYS A 57 -2.39 -0.66 -4.17
N CYS A 58 -1.27 -0.17 -3.65
CA CYS A 58 -1.19 1.16 -3.05
C CYS A 58 -1.85 2.14 -4.01
N ARG A 59 -2.86 2.88 -3.53
CA ARG A 59 -3.53 3.90 -4.34
C ARG A 59 -2.51 5.00 -4.64
N GLY A 60 -1.99 5.03 -5.85
CA GLY A 60 -1.02 6.00 -6.33
C GLY A 60 -0.48 5.61 -7.70
N CYS A 61 -0.06 6.59 -8.50
CA CYS A 61 0.76 6.31 -9.68
C CYS A 61 2.07 5.67 -9.18
N PRO A 62 2.52 4.53 -9.72
CA PRO A 62 3.86 4.03 -9.39
C PRO A 62 4.85 5.16 -9.64
N CYS A 63 5.60 5.54 -8.60
CA CYS A 63 6.62 6.56 -8.72
C CYS A 63 7.53 6.17 -9.89
N SER A 64 7.72 7.09 -10.84
CA SER A 64 8.63 6.91 -11.97
C SER A 64 10.09 6.80 -11.53
N LEU A 65 10.37 7.14 -10.26
CA LEU A 65 11.65 7.03 -9.60
C LEU A 65 11.71 5.72 -8.82
N ASP A 66 12.69 4.88 -9.13
CA ASP A 66 12.97 3.68 -8.36
C ASP A 66 13.60 4.06 -7.01
N GLN A 67 13.59 3.13 -6.05
CA GLN A 67 14.21 3.32 -4.74
C GLN A 67 15.70 3.69 -4.86
N HIS A 68 16.39 3.18 -5.89
CA HIS A 68 17.78 3.52 -6.14
C HIS A 68 17.96 4.98 -6.58
N ASP A 69 17.07 5.50 -7.43
CA ASP A 69 17.07 6.90 -7.86
C ASP A 69 16.89 7.83 -6.68
N LEU A 70 15.99 7.49 -5.76
CA LEU A 70 15.75 8.24 -4.53
C LEU A 70 17.00 8.31 -3.64
N MET A 71 17.70 7.18 -3.47
CA MET A 71 18.94 7.14 -2.68
C MET A 71 20.06 7.96 -3.33
N TYR A 72 20.12 7.99 -4.66
CA TYR A 72 21.08 8.79 -5.40
C TYR A 72 20.81 10.29 -5.24
N ILE A 73 19.55 10.72 -5.41
CA ILE A 73 19.13 12.13 -5.21
C ILE A 73 19.44 12.58 -3.79
N GLN A 74 19.13 11.76 -2.77
CA GLN A 74 19.45 12.07 -1.37
C GLN A 74 20.96 12.17 -1.13
N SER A 75 21.77 11.32 -1.77
CA SER A 75 23.23 11.37 -1.65
C SER A 75 23.82 12.64 -2.27
N ILE A 76 23.29 13.07 -3.41
CA ILE A 76 23.67 14.33 -4.07
C ILE A 76 23.32 15.53 -3.20
N LEU A 77 22.10 15.58 -2.67
CA LEU A 77 21.65 16.67 -1.80
C LEU A 77 22.44 16.74 -0.49
N ASN A 78 22.80 15.59 0.08
CA ASN A 78 23.67 15.54 1.26
C ASN A 78 25.09 16.03 0.96
N ALA A 79 25.61 15.75 -0.23
CA ALA A 79 26.92 16.23 -0.65
C ALA A 79 26.91 17.73 -1.00
N ASN A 80 25.84 18.23 -1.61
CA ASN A 80 25.69 19.60 -2.07
C ASN A 80 24.24 20.09 -1.90
N PRO A 81 23.88 20.68 -0.75
CA PRO A 81 22.51 21.12 -0.48
C PRO A 81 22.09 22.38 -1.25
N SER A 82 23.01 22.99 -2.00
CA SER A 82 22.76 24.21 -2.79
C SER A 82 22.43 23.93 -4.26
N LEU A 83 22.31 22.67 -4.67
CA LEU A 83 21.97 22.31 -6.04
C LEU A 83 20.52 22.67 -6.35
N TYR A 84 20.32 23.24 -7.54
CA TYR A 84 18.99 23.54 -8.04
C TYR A 84 18.31 22.28 -8.60
N LEU A 85 16.98 22.31 -8.65
CA LEU A 85 16.18 21.15 -9.10
C LEU A 85 16.40 20.79 -10.57
N ASP A 86 16.70 21.79 -11.41
CA ASP A 86 17.05 21.62 -12.81
C ASP A 86 18.44 20.99 -12.99
N GLU A 87 19.40 21.29 -12.12
CA GLU A 87 20.72 20.65 -12.12
C GLU A 87 20.61 19.16 -11.74
N ILE A 88 19.76 18.83 -10.77
CA ILE A 88 19.48 17.44 -10.39
C ILE A 88 18.77 16.72 -11.54
N GLN A 89 17.83 17.38 -12.21
CA GLN A 89 17.15 16.83 -13.39
C GLN A 89 18.14 16.52 -14.53
N GLU A 90 19.09 17.43 -14.81
CA GLU A 90 20.12 17.22 -15.84
C GLU A 90 21.06 16.05 -15.49
N GLN A 91 21.44 15.92 -14.21
CA GLN A 91 22.27 14.81 -13.75
C GLN A 91 21.56 13.45 -13.85
N LEU A 92 20.27 13.40 -13.50
CA LEU A 92 19.45 12.20 -13.64
C LEU A 92 19.26 11.82 -15.11
N LEU A 93 19.01 12.80 -15.98
CA LEU A 93 18.91 12.57 -17.43
C LEU A 93 20.25 12.05 -18.00
N THR A 94 21.37 12.63 -17.59
CA THR A 94 22.70 12.25 -18.07
C THR A 94 23.11 10.86 -17.60
N THR A 95 22.78 10.49 -16.36
CA THR A 95 23.26 9.25 -15.74
C THR A 95 22.31 8.06 -16.00
N TRP A 96 20.99 8.31 -16.07
CA TRP A 96 19.96 7.24 -16.15
C TRP A 96 19.05 7.35 -17.38
N GLY A 97 19.09 8.47 -18.12
CA GLY A 97 18.20 8.69 -19.26
C GLY A 97 16.72 8.87 -18.89
N ILE A 98 16.43 9.15 -17.62
CA ILE A 98 15.06 9.33 -17.11
C ILE A 98 14.74 10.83 -17.09
N GLU A 99 13.71 11.22 -17.82
CA GLU A 99 13.18 12.59 -17.78
C GLU A 99 12.19 12.72 -16.62
N VAL A 100 12.62 13.37 -15.54
CA VAL A 100 11.81 13.59 -14.34
C VAL A 100 11.33 15.04 -14.33
N SER A 101 10.04 15.27 -14.11
CA SER A 101 9.53 16.65 -13.98
C SER A 101 10.05 17.31 -12.70
N ILE A 102 10.33 18.61 -12.74
CA ILE A 102 10.72 19.42 -11.56
C ILE A 102 9.69 19.29 -10.43
N ALA A 103 8.39 19.22 -10.77
CA ALA A 103 7.32 18.99 -9.79
C ALA A 103 7.46 17.64 -9.06
N THR A 104 7.92 16.60 -9.76
CA THR A 104 8.17 15.27 -9.16
C THR A 104 9.36 15.34 -8.21
N LEU A 105 10.45 16.04 -8.58
CA LEU A 105 11.60 16.25 -7.69
C LEU A 105 11.22 17.07 -6.45
N SER A 106 10.46 18.16 -6.62
CA SER A 106 9.98 18.99 -5.51
C SER A 106 9.04 18.25 -4.55
N HIS A 107 8.33 17.22 -5.02
CA HIS A 107 7.47 16.40 -4.16
C HIS A 107 8.26 15.28 -3.45
N THR A 108 9.44 14.97 -3.97
CA THR A 108 10.30 13.87 -3.51
C THR A 108 11.27 14.31 -2.42
N ILE A 109 11.75 15.56 -2.51
CA ILE A 109 12.69 16.21 -1.57
C ILE A 109 11.89 16.84 -0.42
#